data_AF-A0A9P7TRZ9-F1
#
_entry.id   AF-A0A9P7TRZ9-F1
#
_cell.length_a   1.000
_cell.length_b   1.000
_cell.length_c   1.000
_cell.angle_alpha   90.00
_cell.angle_beta   90.00
_cell.angle_gamma   90.00
#
_symmetry.space_group_name_H-M   'P 1'
#
loop_
_entity.id
_entity.type
_entity.pdbx_description
1 polymer ?
#
loop_
_entity_poly.entity_id
_entity_poly.type
_entity_poly.pdbx_seq_one_letter_code
_entity_poly.pdbx_strand_id
1 'polypeptide(L)'
;MDRSTSNTDNFPTLSLKLSSMSHWGEWYDTLQTVCDSRLVWHKVDPETPSTSKNDFFMTPVMMSAEECFEVFCAKTKDNMTDQDLNRNMALEYYYIDFRVKRDIVKVKQSRLHAVRQWIATTVDPNVYRIAHREIRKELDKRPADDDEDETCDVSVRNIVVYLRNKFAPNATNIRTGILKEVQPASSGGQAR
;
A
#
# COMPACT_ATOMS: atom_id res chain seq x y z
N MET A 1 16.53 -36.68 7.45
CA MET A 1 16.32 -35.92 6.19
C MET A 1 16.04 -34.49 6.58
N ASP A 2 17.09 -33.69 6.70
CA ASP A 2 16.99 -32.27 7.01
C ASP A 2 16.41 -31.51 5.81
N ARG A 3 15.20 -30.97 5.97
CA ARG A 3 14.66 -29.94 5.09
C ARG A 3 14.86 -28.58 5.75
N SER A 4 16.12 -28.16 5.86
CA SER A 4 16.45 -26.73 6.00
C SER A 4 16.55 -26.14 4.60
N THR A 5 15.41 -25.81 4.01
CA THR A 5 15.35 -24.85 2.91
C THR A 5 14.74 -23.58 3.44
N SER A 6 15.52 -22.83 4.23
CA SER A 6 15.26 -21.41 4.42
C SER A 6 15.66 -20.70 3.13
N ASN A 7 14.76 -20.67 2.15
CA ASN A 7 14.75 -19.55 1.21
C ASN A 7 14.24 -18.34 2.02
N THR A 8 15.08 -17.84 2.92
CA THR A 8 14.94 -16.47 3.37
C THR A 8 15.26 -15.63 2.16
N ASP A 9 14.18 -15.11 1.60
CA ASP A 9 14.08 -14.08 0.61
C ASP A 9 14.86 -12.86 1.13
N ASN A 10 16.20 -12.97 1.11
CA ASN A 10 17.11 -12.18 1.94
C ASN A 10 17.05 -10.74 1.46
N PHE A 11 16.35 -9.91 2.21
CA PHE A 11 16.44 -8.49 2.00
C PHE A 11 17.89 -8.04 2.26
N PRO A 12 18.39 -7.07 1.48
CA PRO A 12 19.68 -6.46 1.76
C PRO A 12 19.66 -5.88 3.17
N THR A 13 20.68 -6.21 3.95
CA THR A 13 20.90 -5.59 5.25
C THR A 13 21.67 -4.30 5.02
N LEU A 14 21.14 -3.19 5.51
CA LEU A 14 21.82 -1.90 5.45
C LEU A 14 22.85 -1.80 6.57
N SER A 15 23.98 -1.14 6.26
CA SER A 15 25.06 -0.88 7.23
C SER A 15 24.59 0.03 8.37
N LEU A 16 23.64 0.92 8.08
CA LEU A 16 23.06 1.89 9.00
C LEU A 16 21.54 1.89 8.91
N LYS A 17 20.88 2.19 10.04
CA LYS A 17 19.44 2.41 10.07
C LYS A 17 19.10 3.82 9.61
N LEU A 18 17.98 3.99 8.91
CA LEU A 18 17.43 5.30 8.57
C LEU A 18 17.05 6.06 9.86
N SER A 19 17.85 7.06 10.19
CA SER A 19 17.72 7.89 11.39
C SER A 19 18.02 9.37 11.13
N SER A 20 18.58 9.70 9.96
CA SER A 20 18.99 11.04 9.56
C SER A 20 18.81 11.24 8.05
N MET A 21 18.91 12.49 7.60
CA MET A 21 18.83 12.85 6.17
C MET A 21 19.96 12.24 5.34
N SER A 22 21.15 12.06 5.92
CA SER A 22 22.30 11.49 5.19
C SER A 22 22.09 10.02 4.81
N HIS A 23 21.21 9.29 5.51
CA HIS A 23 20.92 7.89 5.21
C HIS A 23 19.81 7.73 4.15
N TRP A 24 19.09 8.81 3.80
CA TRP A 24 17.90 8.73 2.95
C TRP A 24 18.20 8.17 1.57
N GLY A 25 19.24 8.66 0.88
CA GLY A 25 19.56 8.26 -0.50
C GLY A 25 19.77 6.75 -0.61
N GLU A 26 20.76 6.23 0.14
CA GLU A 26 21.05 4.79 0.16
C GLU A 26 19.84 3.95 0.58
N TRP A 27 19.10 4.39 1.60
CA TRP A 27 17.93 3.68 2.08
C TRP A 27 16.81 3.62 1.03
N TYR A 28 16.55 4.74 0.34
CA TYR A 28 15.51 4.85 -0.68
C TYR A 28 15.85 4.04 -1.94
N ASP A 29 17.08 4.13 -2.43
CA ASP A 29 17.56 3.37 -3.59
C ASP A 29 17.49 1.86 -3.33
N THR A 30 17.85 1.45 -2.10
CA THR A 30 17.75 0.05 -1.67
C THR A 30 16.29 -0.39 -1.58
N LEU A 31 15.40 0.43 -1.00
CA LEU A 31 13.97 0.16 -0.94
C LEU A 31 13.39 -0.05 -2.34
N GLN A 32 13.72 0.84 -3.28
CA GLN A 32 13.23 0.77 -4.65
C GLN A 32 13.70 -0.54 -5.32
N THR A 33 14.99 -0.86 -5.25
CA THR A 33 15.57 -2.10 -5.78
C THR A 33 14.86 -3.35 -5.21
N VAL A 34 14.62 -3.37 -3.90
CA VAL A 34 13.91 -4.45 -3.21
C VAL A 34 12.47 -4.57 -3.71
N CYS A 35 11.77 -3.46 -3.85
CA CYS A 35 10.37 -3.46 -4.28
C CYS A 35 10.21 -3.84 -5.76
N ASP A 36 11.15 -3.42 -6.61
CA ASP A 36 11.17 -3.76 -8.04
C ASP A 36 11.42 -5.25 -8.25
N SER A 37 12.39 -5.84 -7.53
CA SER A 37 12.65 -7.29 -7.59
C SER A 37 11.43 -8.14 -7.17
N ARG A 38 10.56 -7.57 -6.31
CA ARG A 38 9.33 -8.21 -5.82
C ARG A 38 8.08 -7.84 -6.62
N LEU A 39 8.20 -6.93 -7.59
CA LEU A 39 7.11 -6.39 -8.42
C LEU A 39 6.01 -5.69 -7.58
N VAL A 40 6.40 -4.99 -6.52
CA VAL A 40 5.48 -4.27 -5.61
C VAL A 40 5.74 -2.78 -5.51
N TRP A 41 6.70 -2.22 -6.25
CA TRP A 41 7.04 -0.79 -6.19
C TRP A 41 5.83 0.13 -6.39
N HIS A 42 4.94 -0.19 -7.33
CA HIS A 42 3.70 0.55 -7.55
C HIS A 42 2.77 0.66 -6.33
N LYS A 43 2.95 -0.17 -5.27
CA LYS A 43 2.23 -0.10 -3.98
C LYS A 43 2.98 0.69 -2.90
N VAL A 44 4.24 1.05 -3.15
CA VAL A 44 5.19 1.61 -2.19
C VAL A 44 5.63 3.02 -2.58
N ASP A 45 5.72 3.28 -3.89
CA ASP A 45 6.13 4.54 -4.50
C ASP A 45 5.42 5.75 -3.86
N PRO A 46 6.17 6.68 -3.24
CA PRO A 46 5.60 7.85 -2.57
C PRO A 46 5.15 8.96 -3.53
N GLU A 47 5.44 8.86 -4.83
CA GLU A 47 4.94 9.79 -5.86
C GLU A 47 3.52 9.45 -6.32
N THR A 48 3.09 8.20 -6.14
CA THR A 48 1.73 7.76 -6.46
C THR A 48 0.74 8.20 -5.37
N PRO A 49 -0.43 8.79 -5.70
CA PRO A 49 -1.43 9.17 -4.70
C PRO A 49 -1.91 7.97 -3.86
N SER A 50 -1.96 8.15 -2.54
CA SER A 50 -2.48 7.13 -1.60
C SER A 50 -3.99 7.01 -1.72
N THR A 51 -4.46 5.82 -2.07
CA THR A 51 -5.87 5.39 -2.13
C THR A 51 -5.93 3.91 -1.79
N SER A 52 -7.07 3.39 -1.31
CA SER A 52 -7.20 1.96 -1.00
C SER A 52 -6.73 1.08 -2.18
N LYS A 53 -7.21 1.37 -3.39
CA LYS A 53 -6.83 0.66 -4.63
C LYS A 53 -5.33 0.72 -4.94
N ASN A 54 -4.67 1.85 -4.69
CA ASN A 54 -3.26 2.01 -4.99
C ASN A 54 -2.37 1.45 -3.88
N ASP A 55 -2.85 1.40 -2.64
CA ASP A 55 -2.07 1.05 -1.45
C ASP A 55 -2.06 -0.46 -1.18
N PHE A 56 -3.17 -1.13 -1.49
CA PHE A 56 -3.38 -2.53 -1.13
C PHE A 56 -3.68 -3.40 -2.35
N PHE A 57 -3.45 -4.71 -2.21
CA PHE A 57 -3.91 -5.68 -3.20
C PHE A 57 -5.29 -6.15 -2.80
N MET A 58 -6.31 -5.72 -3.53
CA MET A 58 -7.70 -6.08 -3.23
C MET A 58 -7.92 -7.58 -3.39
N THR A 59 -8.43 -8.20 -2.34
CA THR A 59 -8.96 -9.56 -2.41
C THR A 59 -10.11 -9.59 -3.42
N PRO A 60 -10.17 -10.57 -4.33
CA PRO A 60 -11.31 -10.70 -5.21
C PRO A 60 -12.59 -10.87 -4.38
N VAL A 61 -13.69 -10.28 -4.84
CA VAL A 61 -15.02 -10.51 -4.27
C VAL A 61 -15.57 -11.81 -4.84
N MET A 62 -16.17 -12.64 -3.97
CA MET A 62 -16.84 -13.86 -4.42
C MET A 62 -18.20 -13.49 -5.00
N MET A 63 -18.47 -13.92 -6.23
CA MET A 63 -19.76 -13.73 -6.88
C MET A 63 -20.85 -14.54 -6.17
N SER A 64 -22.10 -14.07 -6.25
CA SER A 64 -23.25 -14.84 -5.79
C SER A 64 -23.47 -16.09 -6.65
N ALA A 65 -24.32 -17.00 -6.17
CA ALA A 65 -24.65 -18.21 -6.92
C ALA A 65 -25.38 -17.88 -8.23
N GLU A 66 -26.25 -16.88 -8.20
CA GLU A 66 -27.00 -16.37 -9.34
C GLU A 66 -26.05 -15.76 -10.39
N GLU A 67 -25.14 -14.88 -9.97
CA GLU A 67 -24.13 -14.28 -10.85
C GLU A 67 -23.22 -15.33 -11.49
N CYS A 68 -22.77 -16.32 -10.70
CA CYS A 68 -21.97 -17.43 -11.22
C CYS A 68 -22.71 -18.17 -12.35
N PHE A 69 -24.00 -18.46 -12.15
CA PHE A 69 -24.80 -19.16 -13.15
C PHE A 69 -25.05 -18.32 -14.41
N GLU A 70 -25.36 -17.03 -14.26
CA GLU A 70 -25.56 -16.11 -15.40
C GLU A 70 -24.31 -16.01 -16.28
N VAL A 71 -23.13 -15.83 -15.66
CA VAL A 71 -21.87 -15.74 -16.42
C VAL A 71 -21.50 -17.09 -17.03
N PHE A 72 -21.84 -18.21 -16.38
CA PHE A 72 -21.66 -19.55 -16.95
C PHE A 72 -22.47 -19.71 -18.24
N CYS A 73 -23.79 -19.50 -18.19
CA CYS A 73 -24.70 -19.59 -19.34
C CYS A 73 -24.27 -18.65 -20.49
N ALA A 74 -23.85 -17.42 -20.15
CA ALA A 74 -23.35 -16.47 -21.15
C ALA A 74 -22.07 -16.96 -21.86
N LYS A 75 -21.15 -17.62 -21.14
CA LYS A 75 -19.89 -18.14 -21.72
C LYS A 75 -20.09 -19.42 -22.52
N THR A 76 -20.96 -20.31 -22.09
CA THR A 76 -21.23 -21.58 -22.78
C THR A 76 -22.20 -21.41 -23.96
N LYS A 77 -22.89 -20.27 -24.07
CA LYS A 77 -23.96 -20.01 -25.06
C LYS A 77 -25.10 -21.01 -24.98
N ASP A 78 -25.23 -21.71 -23.87
CA ASP A 78 -26.27 -22.71 -23.68
C ASP A 78 -27.49 -22.09 -23.00
N ASN A 79 -28.64 -22.24 -23.66
CA ASN A 79 -29.94 -22.04 -23.02
C ASN A 79 -30.38 -23.39 -22.45
N MET A 80 -30.08 -23.64 -21.17
CA MET A 80 -30.18 -24.97 -20.58
C MET A 80 -31.53 -25.27 -19.91
N THR A 81 -31.96 -26.53 -20.03
CA THR A 81 -33.24 -27.07 -19.52
C THR A 81 -33.16 -27.70 -18.13
N ASP A 82 -31.99 -28.18 -17.69
CA ASP A 82 -31.76 -28.70 -16.32
C ASP A 82 -30.95 -27.69 -15.50
N GLN A 83 -31.65 -26.84 -14.73
CA GLN A 83 -31.01 -25.72 -14.04
C GLN A 83 -30.11 -26.16 -12.88
N ASP A 84 -30.38 -27.28 -12.21
CA ASP A 84 -29.75 -27.60 -10.92
C ASP A 84 -28.37 -28.23 -11.08
N LEU A 85 -28.21 -29.19 -12.01
CA LEU A 85 -26.88 -29.79 -12.29
C LEU A 85 -25.90 -28.71 -12.81
N ASN A 86 -26.39 -27.83 -13.69
CA ASN A 86 -25.58 -26.78 -14.30
C ASN A 86 -25.25 -25.64 -13.33
N ARG A 87 -26.13 -25.32 -12.38
CA ARG A 87 -25.81 -24.42 -11.26
C ARG A 87 -24.68 -24.96 -10.42
N ASN A 88 -24.71 -26.24 -10.06
CA ASN A 88 -23.64 -26.85 -9.27
C ASN A 88 -22.30 -26.87 -10.02
N MET A 89 -22.31 -27.19 -11.31
CA MET A 89 -21.09 -27.12 -12.15
C MET A 89 -20.56 -25.69 -12.29
N ALA A 90 -21.45 -24.71 -12.48
CA ALA A 90 -21.07 -23.30 -12.54
C ALA A 90 -20.43 -22.84 -11.21
N LEU A 91 -21.05 -23.19 -10.08
CA LEU A 91 -20.52 -22.88 -8.75
C LEU A 91 -19.15 -23.48 -8.52
N GLU A 92 -18.95 -24.76 -8.85
CA GLU A 92 -17.65 -25.42 -8.69
C GLU A 92 -16.57 -24.76 -9.56
N TYR A 93 -16.88 -24.50 -10.83
CA TYR A 93 -15.98 -23.82 -11.76
C TYR A 93 -15.55 -22.44 -11.22
N TYR A 94 -16.52 -21.60 -10.80
CA TYR A 94 -16.22 -20.26 -10.31
C TYR A 94 -15.55 -20.25 -8.94
N TYR A 95 -15.86 -21.23 -8.09
CA TYR A 95 -15.18 -21.39 -6.81
C TYR A 95 -13.69 -21.69 -7.02
N ILE A 96 -13.34 -22.54 -7.99
CA ILE A 96 -11.94 -22.83 -8.35
C ILE A 96 -11.26 -21.56 -8.88
N ASP A 97 -11.86 -20.84 -9.83
CA ASP A 97 -11.31 -19.59 -10.38
C ASP A 97 -11.09 -18.53 -9.29
N PHE A 98 -12.09 -18.36 -8.40
CA PHE A 98 -12.00 -17.47 -7.24
C PHE A 98 -10.82 -17.85 -6.34
N ARG A 99 -10.66 -19.14 -6.00
CA ARG A 99 -9.55 -19.61 -5.17
C ARG A 99 -8.19 -19.29 -5.80
N VAL A 100 -8.03 -19.53 -7.11
CA VAL A 100 -6.79 -19.22 -7.82
C VAL A 100 -6.48 -17.72 -7.75
N LYS A 101 -7.47 -16.86 -8.04
CA LYS A 101 -7.30 -15.39 -7.96
C LYS A 101 -6.95 -14.93 -6.55
N ARG A 102 -7.62 -15.47 -5.54
CA ARG A 102 -7.36 -15.17 -4.13
C ARG A 102 -5.95 -15.58 -3.72
N ASP A 103 -5.50 -16.77 -4.13
CA ASP A 103 -4.17 -17.27 -3.78
C ASP A 103 -3.06 -16.43 -4.45
N ILE A 104 -3.28 -15.93 -5.68
CA ILE A 104 -2.40 -14.94 -6.33
C ILE A 104 -2.32 -13.64 -5.50
N VAL A 105 -3.45 -13.13 -5.02
CA VAL A 105 -3.48 -11.92 -4.18
C VAL A 105 -2.73 -12.15 -2.87
N LYS A 106 -2.91 -13.29 -2.21
CA LYS A 106 -2.17 -13.65 -1.00
C LYS A 106 -0.65 -13.64 -1.20
N VAL A 107 -0.17 -14.14 -2.33
CA VAL A 107 1.27 -14.08 -2.67
C VAL A 107 1.74 -12.64 -2.86
N LYS A 108 0.93 -11.76 -3.46
CA LYS A 108 1.28 -10.35 -3.60
C LYS A 108 1.28 -9.62 -2.25
N GLN A 109 0.28 -9.88 -1.40
CA GLN A 109 0.20 -9.35 -0.03
C GLN A 109 1.39 -9.81 0.83
N SER A 110 1.83 -11.06 0.71
CA SER A 110 2.99 -11.55 1.47
C SER A 110 4.29 -10.84 1.08
N ARG A 111 4.48 -10.51 -0.20
CA ARG A 111 5.61 -9.68 -0.66
C ARG A 111 5.57 -8.28 -0.07
N LEU A 112 4.41 -7.65 -0.05
CA LEU A 112 4.23 -6.31 0.55
C LEU A 112 4.45 -6.35 2.08
N HIS A 113 3.99 -7.41 2.74
CA HIS A 113 4.25 -7.64 4.16
C HIS A 113 5.76 -7.78 4.44
N ALA A 114 6.49 -8.50 3.59
CA ALA A 114 7.93 -8.64 3.72
C ALA A 114 8.65 -7.29 3.57
N VAL A 115 8.22 -6.43 2.63
CA VAL A 115 8.73 -5.04 2.52
C VAL A 115 8.46 -4.25 3.79
N ARG A 116 7.26 -4.35 4.36
CA ARG A 116 6.91 -3.70 5.62
C ARG A 116 7.84 -4.14 6.76
N GLN A 117 8.13 -5.43 6.87
CA GLN A 117 9.08 -5.96 7.85
C GLN A 117 10.48 -5.40 7.62
N TRP A 118 10.94 -5.36 6.37
CA TRP A 118 12.24 -4.78 6.05
C TRP A 118 12.35 -3.33 6.50
N ILE A 119 11.37 -2.48 6.19
CA ILE A 119 11.31 -1.08 6.65
C ILE A 119 11.38 -1.02 8.18
N ALA A 120 10.62 -1.86 8.89
CA ALA A 120 10.63 -1.89 10.35
C ALA A 120 12.01 -2.24 10.93
N THR A 121 12.81 -3.04 10.22
CA THR A 121 14.17 -3.43 10.65
C THR A 121 15.25 -2.42 10.26
N THR A 122 15.06 -1.70 9.15
CA THR A 122 16.06 -0.76 8.59
C THR A 122 15.82 0.69 8.95
N VAL A 123 14.68 1.04 9.55
CA VAL A 123 14.42 2.36 10.12
C VAL A 123 14.73 2.35 11.61
N ASP A 124 15.16 3.50 12.17
CA ASP A 124 15.25 3.65 13.62
C ASP A 124 13.90 3.28 14.29
N PRO A 125 13.88 2.40 15.30
CA PRO A 125 12.64 1.92 15.90
C PRO A 125 11.74 3.03 16.47
N ASN A 126 12.32 4.10 17.02
CA ASN A 126 11.53 5.23 17.53
C ASN A 126 10.91 6.01 16.37
N VAL A 127 11.66 6.24 15.30
CA VAL A 127 11.15 6.86 14.07
C VAL A 127 9.99 6.06 13.49
N TYR A 128 10.15 4.74 13.34
CA TYR A 128 9.12 3.85 12.79
C TYR A 128 7.84 3.87 13.65
N ARG A 129 7.98 3.78 14.98
CA ARG A 129 6.85 3.87 15.92
C ARG A 129 6.11 5.20 15.83
N ILE A 130 6.85 6.32 15.72
CA ILE A 130 6.24 7.65 15.58
C ILE A 130 5.51 7.76 14.25
N ALA A 131 6.11 7.28 13.15
CA ALA A 131 5.49 7.30 11.82
C ALA A 131 4.11 6.62 11.85
N HIS A 132 4.04 5.39 12.37
CA HIS A 132 2.79 4.65 12.53
C HIS A 132 1.73 5.44 13.31
N ARG A 133 2.12 6.00 14.46
CA ARG A 133 1.19 6.77 15.30
C ARG A 133 0.65 8.01 14.59
N GLU A 134 1.50 8.77 13.91
CA GLU A 134 1.08 10.00 13.24
C GLU A 134 0.25 9.71 11.99
N ILE A 135 0.56 8.65 11.24
CA ILE A 135 -0.25 8.22 10.09
C ILE A 135 -1.65 7.81 10.55
N ARG A 136 -1.77 6.99 11.59
CA ARG A 136 -3.08 6.56 12.14
C ARG A 136 -3.95 7.74 12.52
N LYS A 137 -3.40 8.70 13.28
CA LYS A 137 -4.11 9.93 13.66
C LYS A 137 -4.62 10.72 12.45
N GLU A 138 -3.96 10.63 11.30
CA GLU A 138 -4.38 11.33 10.10
C GLU A 138 -5.42 10.53 9.30
N LEU A 139 -5.34 9.20 9.34
CA LEU A 139 -6.34 8.31 8.75
C LEU A 139 -7.65 8.32 9.55
N ASP A 140 -7.61 8.34 10.89
CA ASP A 140 -8.79 8.39 11.77
C ASP A 140 -9.61 9.69 11.62
N LYS A 141 -9.02 10.74 11.01
CA LYS A 141 -9.72 11.99 10.68
C LYS A 141 -10.45 11.92 9.35
N ARG A 142 -10.25 10.87 8.55
CA ARG A 142 -10.96 10.64 7.29
C ARG A 142 -12.26 9.89 7.59
N PRO A 143 -13.37 10.19 6.90
CA PRO A 143 -14.57 9.36 7.00
C PRO A 143 -14.21 7.93 6.63
N ALA A 144 -14.71 6.97 7.42
CA ALA A 144 -14.49 5.55 7.20
C ALA A 144 -15.14 5.15 5.87
N ASP A 145 -14.31 4.87 4.86
CA ASP A 145 -14.74 4.03 3.75
C ASP A 145 -14.67 2.60 4.27
N ASP A 146 -15.83 2.10 4.71
CA ASP A 146 -16.04 0.74 5.19
C ASP A 146 -15.88 -0.24 4.02
N ASP A 147 -14.67 -0.80 3.87
CA ASP A 147 -14.46 -2.08 3.18
C ASP A 147 -13.37 -2.86 3.94
N GLU A 148 -13.82 -3.95 4.56
CA GLU A 148 -13.09 -4.85 5.45
C GLU A 148 -11.99 -5.67 4.73
N ASP A 149 -11.13 -6.29 5.55
CA ASP A 149 -10.06 -7.23 5.23
C ASP A 149 -8.68 -6.67 4.85
N GLU A 150 -8.03 -5.93 5.76
CA GLU A 150 -6.58 -6.09 5.95
C GLU A 150 -6.13 -5.67 7.37
N THR A 151 -5.38 -6.56 8.06
CA THR A 151 -4.90 -6.40 9.46
C THR A 151 -3.94 -5.23 9.74
N CYS A 152 -3.65 -4.37 8.75
CA CYS A 152 -2.78 -3.20 8.90
C CYS A 152 -3.42 -1.99 8.22
N ASP A 153 -4.07 -1.18 9.04
CA ASP A 153 -4.60 0.15 8.74
C ASP A 153 -3.58 1.10 8.06
N VAL A 154 -2.29 0.91 8.32
CA VAL A 154 -1.21 1.71 7.73
C VAL A 154 -0.59 1.02 6.52
N SER A 155 -0.79 1.61 5.33
CA SER A 155 -0.15 1.19 4.09
C SER A 155 1.36 1.43 4.08
N VAL A 156 2.09 0.61 3.32
CA VAL A 156 3.56 0.77 3.17
C VAL A 156 3.89 2.12 2.54
N ARG A 157 3.12 2.55 1.53
CA ARG A 157 3.28 3.87 0.92
C ARG A 157 3.19 4.99 1.94
N ASN A 158 2.19 4.99 2.82
CA ASN A 158 2.04 6.04 3.82
C ASN A 158 3.26 6.11 4.77
N ILE A 159 3.86 4.96 5.10
CA ILE A 159 5.13 4.92 5.85
C ILE A 159 6.25 5.60 5.05
N VAL A 160 6.42 5.23 3.78
CA VAL A 160 7.48 5.79 2.92
C VAL A 160 7.30 7.28 2.69
N VAL A 161 6.07 7.76 2.46
CA VAL A 161 5.73 9.19 2.34
C VAL A 161 6.10 9.94 3.62
N TYR A 162 5.77 9.38 4.79
CA TYR A 162 6.15 9.98 6.07
C TYR A 162 7.68 10.08 6.22
N LEU A 163 8.41 9.01 5.90
CA LEU A 163 9.87 8.98 5.98
C LEU A 163 10.52 9.94 4.97
N ARG A 164 9.99 10.03 3.75
CA ARG A 164 10.43 11.01 2.74
C ARG A 164 10.28 12.42 3.28
N ASN A 165 9.11 12.77 3.81
CA ASN A 165 8.84 14.08 4.38
C ASN A 165 9.69 14.41 5.61
N LYS A 166 10.32 13.40 6.23
CA LYS A 166 11.19 13.59 7.40
C LYS A 166 12.67 13.67 7.04
N PHE A 167 13.12 12.90 6.05
CA PHE A 167 14.55 12.69 5.78
C PHE A 167 14.99 13.06 4.37
N ALA A 168 14.09 13.21 3.40
CA ALA A 168 14.50 13.62 2.06
C ALA A 168 15.01 15.07 2.08
N PRO A 169 16.12 15.39 1.38
CA PRO A 169 16.71 16.73 1.35
C PRO A 169 15.74 17.85 0.94
N ASN A 170 14.72 17.52 0.15
CA ASN A 170 13.73 18.46 -0.37
C ASN A 170 12.43 18.53 0.47
N ALA A 171 12.36 17.86 1.61
CA ALA A 171 11.16 17.85 2.46
C ALA A 171 10.85 19.22 3.09
N THR A 172 11.80 20.16 3.04
CA THR A 172 11.64 21.53 3.51
C THR A 172 10.96 22.38 2.43
N ASN A 173 9.65 22.22 2.19
CA ASN A 173 8.84 23.30 1.59
C ASN A 173 7.30 23.15 1.56
N ILE A 174 6.68 22.18 2.24
CA ILE A 174 5.21 22.05 2.19
C ILE A 174 4.50 22.66 3.42
N ARG A 175 5.23 23.06 4.48
CA ARG A 175 4.59 23.54 5.75
C ARG A 175 4.79 25.01 6.13
N THR A 176 5.45 25.84 5.32
CA THR A 176 5.72 27.26 5.64
C THR A 176 5.36 28.24 4.51
N GLY A 177 4.35 27.92 3.70
CA GLY A 177 3.82 28.80 2.64
C GLY A 177 2.62 29.67 3.04
N ILE A 178 2.28 29.77 4.34
CA ILE A 178 1.27 30.70 4.86
C ILE A 178 1.90 31.56 5.94
N LEU A 179 2.86 32.39 5.55
CA LEU A 179 3.06 33.67 6.21
C LEU A 179 2.97 34.71 5.11
N LYS A 180 1.76 35.27 4.97
CA LYS A 180 1.48 36.48 4.21
C LYS A 180 2.58 37.48 4.49
N GLU A 181 3.17 38.01 3.42
CA GLU A 181 3.93 39.25 3.43
C GLU A 181 3.20 40.27 4.30
N VAL A 182 3.81 40.62 5.43
CA VAL A 182 3.51 41.86 6.11
C VAL A 182 4.09 42.94 5.20
N GLN A 183 3.24 43.55 4.38
CA GLN A 183 3.58 44.80 3.70
C GLN A 183 4.05 45.81 4.76
N PRO A 184 5.23 46.43 4.62
CA PRO A 184 5.55 47.59 5.43
C PRO A 184 4.63 48.72 4.98
N ALA A 185 3.73 49.14 5.87
CA ALA A 185 2.93 50.34 5.69
C ALA A 185 3.87 51.53 5.51
N SER A 186 3.96 52.01 4.27
CA SER A 186 4.61 53.27 3.94
C SER A 186 3.89 54.39 4.66
N SER A 187 4.65 55.10 5.49
CA SER A 187 4.31 56.39 6.10
C SER A 187 3.79 57.38 5.06
N GLY A 188 2.49 57.68 5.12
CA GLY A 188 1.84 58.75 4.36
C GLY A 188 1.04 59.63 5.31
N GLY A 189 1.69 60.65 5.86
CA GLY A 189 1.04 61.64 6.73
C GLY A 189 1.74 62.98 6.69
N GLN A 190 1.18 63.91 5.91
CA GLN A 190 0.99 65.36 6.17
C GLN A 190 0.74 66.04 4.80
N ALA A 191 -0.51 66.38 4.47
CA ALA A 191 -1.22 67.59 4.92
C ALA A 191 -0.53 68.88 4.47
N ARG A 192 -1.05 69.46 3.38
CA ARG A 192 -1.20 70.90 3.17
C ARG A 192 -2.56 71.16 2.55
#